data_AF-A0A969B844-F1
#
_entry.id   AF-A0A969B844-F1
#
_cell.length_a   1.000
_cell.length_b   1.000
_cell.length_c   1.000
_cell.angle_alpha   90.00
_cell.angle_beta   90.00
_cell.angle_gamma   90.00
#
_symmetry.space_group_name_H-M   'P 1'
#
loop_
_entity.id
_entity.type
_entity.pdbx_description
1 polymer ?
#
loop_
_entity_poly.entity_id
_entity_poly.type
_entity_poly.pdbx_seq_one_letter_code
_entity_poly.pdbx_strand_id
1 'polypeptide(L)'
;MVALQLSARQPLMVIQDREHIIALGRTLAAELAAGCEDRSSAQSITQFLDDWRLGSDGALAVPAVAQALDLLTDYDLQPVNVRRERVQRAVSLLRDIFRKSEGHVVPAVVPEEPATLSKPRIPAK
;
A
#
# COMPACT_ATOMS: atom_id res chain seq x y z
N MET A 1 -16.34 15.68 -33.54
CA MET A 1 -15.53 16.58 -32.69
C MET A 1 -15.09 15.78 -31.49
N VAL A 2 -13.77 15.60 -31.36
CA VAL A 2 -13.12 14.64 -30.45
C VAL A 2 -13.14 15.16 -29.02
N ALA A 3 -13.33 14.23 -28.09
CA ALA A 3 -13.45 14.44 -26.65
C ALA A 3 -12.35 15.33 -26.06
N LEU A 4 -12.77 16.36 -25.32
CA LEU A 4 -11.91 17.10 -24.38
C LEU A 4 -11.50 16.15 -23.26
N GLN A 5 -10.34 15.54 -23.45
CA GLN A 5 -9.65 14.73 -22.47
C GLN A 5 -9.20 15.69 -21.35
N LEU A 6 -10.02 15.79 -20.29
CA LEU A 6 -9.60 16.33 -18.99
C LEU A 6 -8.44 15.45 -18.50
N SER A 7 -7.22 15.83 -18.85
CA SER A 7 -6.02 15.36 -18.13
C SER A 7 -6.18 15.78 -16.69
N ALA A 8 -6.53 14.80 -15.86
CA ALA A 8 -6.60 14.93 -14.41
C ALA A 8 -5.34 15.67 -13.94
N ARG A 9 -5.54 16.91 -13.48
CA ARG A 9 -4.59 17.61 -12.64
C ARG A 9 -4.27 16.65 -11.50
N GLN A 10 -3.08 16.07 -11.50
CA GLN A 10 -2.55 15.47 -10.30
C GLN A 10 -2.63 16.55 -9.21
N PRO A 11 -3.31 16.31 -8.08
CA PRO A 11 -3.26 17.25 -6.99
C PRO A 11 -1.79 17.35 -6.59
N LEU A 12 -1.23 18.56 -6.68
CA LEU A 12 0.05 18.89 -6.08
C LEU A 12 -0.03 18.43 -4.62
N MET A 13 0.56 17.28 -4.32
CA MET A 13 0.71 16.83 -2.95
C MET A 13 1.51 17.92 -2.23
N VAL A 14 0.89 18.57 -1.25
CA VAL A 14 1.60 19.53 -0.43
C VAL A 14 2.66 18.74 0.35
N ILE A 15 3.84 19.33 0.55
CA ILE A 15 4.96 18.66 1.24
C ILE A 15 4.52 18.09 2.60
N GLN A 16 3.63 18.79 3.30
CA GLN A 16 3.02 18.35 4.55
C GLN A 16 2.20 17.06 4.38
N ASP A 17 1.37 16.95 3.33
CA ASP A 17 0.62 15.73 3.03
C ASP A 17 1.56 14.55 2.74
N ARG A 18 2.66 14.81 2.02
CA ARG A 18 3.68 13.80 1.74
C ARG A 18 4.31 13.27 3.03
N GLU A 19 4.71 14.14 3.95
CA GLU A 19 5.27 13.73 5.24
C GLU A 19 4.25 12.96 6.09
N HIS A 20 2.98 13.38 6.08
CA HIS A 20 1.91 12.66 6.77
C HIS A 20 1.71 11.25 6.21
N ILE A 21 1.73 11.08 4.89
CA ILE A 21 1.59 9.77 4.23
C ILE A 21 2.82 8.88 4.50
N ILE A 22 4.02 9.45 4.55
CA ILE A 22 5.25 8.72 4.93
C ILE A 22 5.16 8.25 6.38
N ALA A 23 4.71 9.11 7.29
CA ALA A 23 4.52 8.77 8.70
C ALA A 23 3.54 7.60 8.86
N LEU A 24 2.39 7.65 8.17
CA LEU A 24 1.42 6.55 8.11
C LEU A 24 2.07 5.25 7.64
N GLY A 25 2.77 5.28 6.50
CA GLY A 25 3.43 4.11 5.95
C GLY A 25 4.49 3.51 6.89
N ARG A 26 5.23 4.36 7.62
CA ARG A 26 6.24 3.90 8.60
C ARG A 26 5.58 3.24 9.81
N THR A 27 4.53 3.82 10.36
CA THR A 27 3.80 3.23 11.50
C THR A 27 3.21 1.88 11.12
N LEU A 28 2.58 1.77 9.95
CA LEU A 28 2.03 0.49 9.47
C LEU A 28 3.12 -0.56 9.21
N ALA A 29 4.28 -0.17 8.69
CA ALA A 29 5.40 -1.09 8.50
C ALA A 29 6.00 -1.57 9.84
N ALA A 30 6.06 -0.68 10.84
CA ALA A 30 6.49 -1.05 12.20
C ALA A 30 5.51 -2.02 12.85
N GLU A 31 4.20 -1.80 12.69
CA GLU A 31 3.14 -2.69 13.17
C GLU A 31 3.22 -4.08 12.50
N LEU A 32 3.49 -4.11 11.20
CA LEU A 32 3.71 -5.35 10.46
C LEU A 32 4.94 -6.12 11.00
N ALA A 33 6.02 -5.41 11.29
CA ALA A 33 7.24 -5.99 11.85
C ALA A 33 7.05 -6.48 13.30
N ALA A 34 6.18 -5.81 14.06
CA ALA A 34 5.76 -6.21 15.41
C ALA A 34 4.76 -7.39 15.40
N GLY A 35 4.37 -7.89 14.22
CA GLY A 35 3.54 -9.07 14.07
C GLY A 35 2.04 -8.80 14.04
N CYS A 36 1.60 -7.54 14.08
CA CYS A 36 0.18 -7.13 14.20
C CYS A 36 -0.51 -7.72 15.45
N GLU A 37 0.28 -8.00 16.48
CA GLU A 37 -0.21 -8.42 17.78
C GLU A 37 -0.53 -7.15 18.56
N ASP A 38 -1.83 -6.88 18.76
CA ASP A 38 -2.45 -5.73 19.48
C ASP A 38 -1.93 -5.45 20.90
N ARG A 39 -0.81 -6.05 21.30
CA ARG A 39 -0.34 -6.21 22.68
C ARG A 39 0.88 -5.37 23.02
N SER A 40 1.46 -4.60 22.09
CA SER A 40 2.81 -4.04 22.29
C SER A 40 2.99 -2.54 22.06
N SER A 41 1.97 -1.82 21.58
CA SER A 41 2.06 -0.39 21.32
C SER A 41 1.34 0.42 22.40
N ALA A 42 1.97 1.48 22.92
CA ALA A 42 1.42 2.38 23.94
C ALA A 42 0.11 3.10 23.50
N GLN A 43 -0.25 2.98 22.22
CA GLN A 43 -1.44 3.49 21.57
C GLN A 43 -1.84 2.47 20.50
N SER A 44 -3.07 1.95 20.53
CA SER A 44 -3.58 1.00 19.54
C SER A 44 -3.51 1.59 18.13
N ILE A 45 -3.30 0.77 17.10
CA ILE A 45 -3.23 1.25 15.72
C ILE A 45 -4.50 2.03 15.33
N THR A 46 -5.66 1.62 15.83
CA THR A 46 -6.94 2.30 15.59
C THR A 46 -6.93 3.72 16.13
N GLN A 47 -6.37 3.93 17.32
CA GLN A 47 -6.23 5.26 17.91
C GLN A 47 -5.27 6.12 17.08
N PHE A 48 -4.13 5.55 16.66
CA PHE A 48 -3.20 6.23 15.76
C PHE A 48 -3.85 6.62 14.42
N LEU A 49 -4.66 5.75 13.82
CA LEU A 49 -5.35 6.02 12.55
C LEU A 49 -6.39 7.14 12.69
N ASP A 50 -7.07 7.23 13.84
CA ASP A 50 -8.02 8.29 14.13
C ASP A 50 -7.32 9.64 14.31
N ASP A 51 -6.26 9.69 15.13
CA ASP A 51 -5.41 10.87 15.30
C ASP A 51 -4.78 11.32 13.98
N TRP A 52 -4.30 10.36 13.18
CA TRP A 52 -3.73 10.64 11.87
C TRP A 52 -4.78 11.25 10.94
N ARG A 53 -6.01 10.73 10.90
CA ARG A 53 -7.11 11.28 10.08
C ARG A 53 -7.44 12.72 10.46
N LEU A 54 -7.48 13.03 11.76
CA LEU A 54 -7.75 14.39 12.25
C LEU A 54 -6.67 15.39 11.84
N GLY A 55 -5.41 14.97 11.72
CA GLY A 55 -4.30 15.80 11.27
C GLY A 55 -4.11 15.85 9.74
N SER A 56 -4.84 15.05 8.97
CA SER A 56 -4.57 14.81 7.54
C SER A 56 -5.56 15.53 6.62
N ASP A 57 -5.49 16.87 6.60
CA ASP A 57 -6.39 17.72 5.82
C ASP A 57 -6.37 17.40 4.31
N GLY A 58 -5.19 17.39 3.68
CA GLY A 58 -5.04 17.18 2.23
C GLY A 58 -4.77 15.73 1.81
N ALA A 59 -4.16 14.94 2.69
CA ALA A 59 -3.74 13.56 2.36
C ALA A 59 -4.92 12.61 2.11
N LEU A 60 -6.11 12.87 2.69
CA LEU A 60 -7.33 12.09 2.43
C LEU A 60 -7.88 12.28 1.01
N ALA A 61 -7.53 13.37 0.33
CA ALA A 61 -7.90 13.59 -1.07
C ALA A 61 -7.20 12.61 -2.02
N VAL A 62 -6.19 11.87 -1.54
CA VAL A 62 -5.44 10.90 -2.32
C VAL A 62 -6.19 9.56 -2.31
N PRO A 63 -6.64 9.05 -3.47
CA PRO A 63 -7.50 7.85 -3.50
C PRO A 63 -6.80 6.59 -2.99
N ALA A 64 -5.48 6.50 -3.11
CA ALA A 64 -4.71 5.38 -2.58
C ALA A 64 -4.59 5.42 -1.05
N VAL A 65 -4.57 6.61 -0.43
CA VAL A 65 -4.62 6.77 1.02
C VAL A 65 -6.00 6.35 1.54
N ALA A 66 -7.07 6.83 0.90
CA ALA A 66 -8.43 6.43 1.26
C ALA A 66 -8.62 4.90 1.20
N GLN A 67 -8.16 4.25 0.13
CA GLN A 67 -8.19 2.78 -0.01
C GLN A 67 -7.34 2.07 1.05
N ALA A 68 -6.16 2.60 1.38
CA ALA A 68 -5.31 2.03 2.42
C ALA A 68 -6.00 2.08 3.80
N LEU A 69 -6.70 3.19 4.11
CA LEU A 69 -7.46 3.33 5.34
C LEU A 69 -8.70 2.44 5.37
N ASP A 70 -9.39 2.26 4.23
CA ASP A 70 -10.57 1.39 4.12
C ASP A 70 -10.23 -0.07 4.48
N LEU A 71 -9.08 -0.57 4.02
CA LEU A 71 -8.57 -1.90 4.38
C LEU A 71 -8.37 -2.06 5.89
N LEU A 72 -8.00 -0.98 6.58
CA LEU A 72 -7.73 -0.96 8.01
C LEU A 72 -8.99 -0.65 8.84
N THR A 73 -10.16 -0.50 8.21
CA THR A 73 -11.44 -0.38 8.93
C THR A 73 -11.68 -1.62 9.79
N ASP A 74 -12.16 -1.41 11.01
CA ASP A 74 -12.40 -2.47 11.99
C ASP A 74 -11.14 -3.29 12.31
N TYR A 75 -9.95 -2.69 12.27
CA TYR A 75 -8.67 -3.37 12.49
C TYR A 75 -8.69 -4.28 13.73
N ASP A 76 -9.19 -3.77 14.87
CA ASP A 76 -9.25 -4.50 16.13
C ASP A 76 -10.18 -5.73 16.07
N LEU A 77 -11.19 -5.72 15.19
CA LEU A 77 -12.13 -6.83 15.02
C LEU A 77 -11.60 -7.91 14.06
N GLN A 78 -10.54 -7.61 13.30
CA GLN A 78 -9.93 -8.56 12.37
C GLN A 78 -9.02 -9.55 13.11
N PRO A 79 -8.94 -10.82 12.67
CA PRO A 79 -7.94 -11.75 13.19
C PRO A 79 -6.53 -11.37 12.71
N VAL A 80 -5.50 -11.71 13.50
CA VAL A 80 -4.09 -11.28 13.28
C VAL A 80 -3.56 -11.59 11.87
N ASN A 81 -3.95 -12.73 11.30
CA ASN A 81 -3.59 -13.09 9.93
C ASN A 81 -4.19 -12.12 8.88
N VAL A 82 -5.45 -11.72 9.07
CA VAL A 82 -6.13 -10.77 8.19
C VAL A 82 -5.55 -9.37 8.39
N ARG A 83 -5.27 -8.96 9.63
CA ARG A 83 -4.60 -7.69 9.93
C ARG A 83 -3.27 -7.59 9.18
N ARG A 84 -2.44 -8.64 9.26
CA ARG A 84 -1.15 -8.69 8.57
C ARG A 84 -1.28 -8.52 7.05
N GLU A 85 -2.21 -9.25 6.43
CA GLU A 85 -2.46 -9.15 4.99
C GLU A 85 -2.92 -7.74 4.59
N ARG A 86 -3.87 -7.19 5.34
CA ARG A 86 -4.43 -5.86 5.05
C ARG A 86 -3.42 -4.73 5.29
N VAL A 87 -2.62 -4.81 6.35
CA VAL A 87 -1.51 -3.87 6.60
C VAL A 87 -0.47 -3.95 5.50
N GLN A 88 -0.09 -5.16 5.07
CA GLN A 88 0.86 -5.35 3.97
C GLN A 88 0.33 -4.73 2.66
N ARG A 89 -0.96 -4.90 2.38
CA ARG A 89 -1.61 -4.31 1.20
C ARG A 89 -1.70 -2.79 1.31
N ALA A 90 -2.07 -2.26 2.48
CA ALA A 90 -2.10 -0.83 2.75
C ALA A 90 -0.72 -0.17 2.56
N VAL A 91 0.34 -0.74 3.13
CA VAL A 91 1.73 -0.27 2.94
C VAL A 91 2.11 -0.29 1.46
N SER A 92 1.72 -1.33 0.72
CA SER A 92 2.00 -1.42 -0.72
C SER A 92 1.30 -0.32 -1.52
N LEU A 93 0.03 -0.01 -1.21
CA LEU A 93 -0.71 1.10 -1.83
C LEU A 93 -0.04 2.44 -1.54
N LEU A 94 0.39 2.69 -0.31
CA LEU A 94 1.06 3.93 0.07
C LEU A 94 2.41 4.10 -0.65
N ARG A 95 3.18 3.02 -0.78
CA ARG A 95 4.45 3.03 -1.53
C ARG A 95 4.25 3.29 -3.01
N ASP A 96 3.17 2.76 -3.60
CA ASP A 96 2.85 2.94 -5.01
C ASP A 96 2.56 4.42 -5.36
N ILE A 97 2.04 5.21 -4.42
CA ILE A 97 1.85 6.65 -4.59
C ILE A 97 3.19 7.34 -4.90
N PHE A 98 4.22 7.06 -4.09
CA PHE A 98 5.52 7.66 -4.29
C PHE A 98 6.22 7.12 -5.54
N ARG A 99 6.05 5.82 -5.83
CA ARG A 99 6.64 5.22 -7.03
C ARG A 99 6.08 5.80 -8.33
N LYS A 100 4.77 6.05 -8.38
CA LYS A 100 4.11 6.70 -9.52
C LYS A 100 4.49 8.17 -9.65
N SER A 101 4.71 8.86 -8.53
CA SER A 101 5.20 10.24 -8.52
C SER A 101 6.66 10.36 -8.98
N GLU A 102 7.48 9.33 -8.77
CA GLU A 102 8.89 9.29 -9.20
C GLU A 102 9.12 8.66 -10.58
N GLY A 103 8.08 8.13 -11.24
CA GLY A 103 8.25 7.47 -12.52
C GLY A 103 6.97 7.13 -13.27
N HIS A 104 6.76 7.82 -14.38
CA HIS A 104 6.33 7.19 -15.62
C HIS A 104 7.36 6.10 -15.99
N VAL A 105 7.25 4.90 -15.40
CA VAL A 105 7.80 3.67 -15.98
C VAL A 105 6.84 2.54 -15.61
N VAL A 106 6.03 2.17 -16.61
CA VAL A 106 5.27 0.92 -16.69
C VAL A 106 6.06 -0.26 -16.11
N PRO A 107 5.50 -1.07 -15.22
CA PRO A 107 6.05 -2.39 -14.97
C PRO A 107 5.73 -3.24 -16.19
N ALA A 108 6.72 -3.43 -17.07
CA ALA A 108 6.69 -4.53 -18.00
C ALA A 108 6.75 -5.82 -17.17
N VAL A 109 5.57 -6.36 -16.89
CA VAL A 109 5.36 -7.75 -16.51
C VAL A 109 6.06 -8.58 -17.57
N VAL A 110 7.23 -9.10 -17.26
CA VAL A 110 7.73 -10.32 -17.89
C VAL A 110 7.20 -11.44 -17.01
N PRO A 111 6.24 -12.25 -17.49
CA PRO A 111 5.75 -13.39 -16.73
C PRO A 111 6.94 -14.30 -16.41
N GLU A 112 7.10 -14.57 -15.13
CA GLU A 112 7.95 -15.62 -14.61
C GLU A 112 7.43 -16.95 -15.18
N GLU A 113 8.12 -17.46 -16.21
CA GLU A 113 7.86 -18.78 -16.76
C GLU A 113 8.29 -19.82 -15.72
N PRO A 114 7.37 -20.67 -15.21
CA PRO A 114 7.69 -21.60 -14.14
C PRO A 114 8.66 -22.66 -14.65
N ALA A 115 9.78 -22.79 -13.96
CA ALA A 115 10.73 -23.87 -14.13
C ALA A 115 10.04 -25.24 -13.92
N THR A 116 9.76 -25.96 -15.01
CA THR A 116 9.53 -27.41 -14.97
C THR A 116 10.67 -28.13 -15.69
N LEU A 117 11.67 -28.48 -14.88
CA LEU A 117 12.46 -29.71 -14.92
C LEU A 117 11.92 -30.79 -15.88
N SER A 118 12.45 -30.84 -17.11
CA SER A 118 12.26 -32.00 -18.01
C SER A 118 13.46 -32.94 -17.87
N LYS A 119 13.19 -34.10 -17.23
CA LYS A 119 14.06 -35.29 -17.17
C LYS A 119 14.15 -35.98 -18.57
N PRO A 120 15.09 -36.93 -18.77
CA PRO A 120 15.84 -37.10 -20.02
C PRO A 120 15.15 -38.05 -21.00
N ARG A 121 15.47 -37.91 -22.30
CA ARG A 121 15.02 -38.87 -23.33
C ARG A 121 16.17 -39.21 -24.29
N ILE A 122 16.83 -40.32 -24.00
CA ILE A 122 17.51 -41.16 -25.00
C ILE A 122 16.38 -41.81 -25.84
N PRO A 123 16.49 -41.91 -27.18
CA PRO A 123 16.93 -43.18 -27.77
C PRO A 123 17.76 -43.06 -29.07
N ALA A 124 18.42 -44.18 -29.36
CA ALA A 124 19.34 -44.46 -30.45
C ALA A 124 18.73 -44.44 -31.86
N LYS A 125 19.59 -44.18 -32.86
CA LYS A 125 19.79 -45.11 -33.98
C LYS A 125 21.17 -44.89 -34.62
#